data_AF-A0A0U5CFH3-F1
#
_entry.id   AF-A0A0U5CFH3-F1
#
_cell.length_a   1.000
_cell.length_b   1.000
_cell.length_c   1.000
_cell.angle_alpha   90.00
_cell.angle_beta   90.00
_cell.angle_gamma   90.00
#
_symmetry.space_group_name_H-M   'P 1'
#
loop_
_entity.id
_entity.type
_entity.pdbx_description
1 polymer ?
#
loop_
_entity_poly.entity_id
_entity_poly.type
_entity_poly.pdbx_seq_one_letter_code
_entity_poly.pdbx_strand_id
1 'polypeptide(L)'
;MTQGALKKAKAGTATSKRPSALGPKKGNRTIAPKKASLIKQQKMNKKLSAGLVAKTERSLAQRAGHLEMLAGGKKDKKAAGGKEKKGGK
;
A
#
# COMPACT_ATOMS: atom_id res chain seq x y z
N MET A 1 36.94 -18.96 -27.00
CA MET A 1 38.11 -19.48 -26.25
C MET A 1 38.79 -18.31 -25.57
N THR A 2 38.46 -18.01 -24.32
CA THR A 2 39.18 -16.97 -23.56
C THR A 2 40.03 -17.62 -22.48
N GLN A 3 41.32 -17.37 -22.67
CA GLN A 3 42.53 -17.81 -21.99
C GLN A 3 42.60 -17.29 -20.55
N GLY A 4 42.99 -18.15 -19.59
CA GLY A 4 43.27 -17.77 -18.18
C GLY A 4 44.47 -16.82 -18.05
N ALA A 5 44.90 -16.32 -16.90
CA ALA A 5 44.60 -16.56 -15.49
C ALA A 5 44.59 -15.19 -14.75
N LEU A 6 44.19 -15.09 -13.48
CA LEU A 6 45.14 -14.89 -12.38
C LEU A 6 44.46 -15.23 -11.04
N LYS A 7 45.13 -16.07 -10.26
CA LYS A 7 44.72 -16.48 -8.92
C LYS A 7 45.12 -15.44 -7.86
N LYS A 8 44.20 -15.26 -6.90
CA LYS A 8 44.35 -14.82 -5.50
C LYS A 8 44.69 -13.35 -5.20
N ALA A 9 43.77 -12.72 -4.46
CA ALA A 9 44.13 -12.01 -3.23
C ALA A 9 43.29 -12.57 -2.07
N LYS A 10 43.97 -12.85 -0.97
CA LYS A 10 43.47 -13.40 0.30
C LYS A 10 42.32 -12.53 0.83
N ALA A 11 41.26 -13.16 1.34
CA ALA A 11 40.21 -12.46 2.08
C ALA A 11 40.87 -11.57 3.14
N GLY A 12 40.69 -10.26 2.98
CA GLY A 12 41.18 -9.27 3.93
C GLY A 12 40.68 -9.64 5.32
N THR A 13 41.65 -9.78 6.20
CA THR A 13 41.54 -9.97 7.65
C THR A 13 40.34 -9.23 8.26
N ALA A 14 39.52 -9.99 8.97
CA ALA A 14 38.52 -9.47 9.88
C ALA A 14 39.20 -8.61 10.97
N THR A 15 39.09 -7.29 10.86
CA THR A 15 39.33 -6.31 11.95
C THR A 15 38.58 -5.04 11.50
N SER A 16 37.45 -4.61 12.05
CA SER A 16 37.16 -4.35 13.45
C SER A 16 35.64 -4.33 13.59
N LYS A 17 35.08 -5.22 14.42
CA LYS A 17 33.71 -5.09 14.89
C LYS A 17 33.68 -3.89 15.83
N ARG A 18 33.45 -2.68 15.30
CA ARG A 18 33.07 -1.53 16.14
C ARG A 18 31.87 -1.99 16.98
N PRO A 19 31.83 -1.75 18.30
CA PRO A 19 30.66 -2.10 19.08
C PRO A 19 29.47 -1.35 18.47
N SER A 20 28.49 -2.11 17.96
CA SER A 20 27.19 -1.54 17.64
C SER A 20 26.69 -0.89 18.93
N ALA A 21 26.57 0.43 18.93
CA ALA A 21 26.30 1.25 20.09
C ALA A 21 25.37 0.57 21.11
N LEU A 22 25.77 0.60 22.40
CA LEU A 22 25.00 0.18 23.58
C LEU A 22 23.78 1.11 23.80
N GLY A 23 22.97 1.31 22.77
CA GLY A 23 21.71 2.03 22.84
C GLY A 23 20.55 1.13 22.45
N PRO A 24 19.31 1.44 22.87
CA PRO A 24 18.13 0.72 22.40
C PRO A 24 18.17 0.65 20.87
N LYS A 25 18.05 -0.56 20.30
CA LYS A 25 17.99 -0.72 18.85
C LYS A 25 16.89 0.20 18.33
N LYS A 26 17.28 1.24 17.59
CA LYS A 26 16.37 2.13 16.88
C LYS A 26 15.38 1.23 16.12
N GLY A 27 14.08 1.34 16.43
CA GLY A 27 13.03 0.60 15.71
C GLY A 27 13.08 0.88 14.20
N ASN A 28 12.19 0.25 13.44
CA ASN A 28 12.14 0.44 11.98
C ASN A 28 11.94 1.93 11.62
N ARG A 29 13.04 2.64 11.34
CA ARG A 29 13.01 4.03 10.90
C ARG A 29 13.00 4.03 9.39
N THR A 30 11.89 4.48 8.82
CA THR A 30 11.88 4.90 7.42
C THR A 30 12.69 6.20 7.33
N ILE A 31 13.93 6.09 6.86
CA ILE A 31 14.80 7.26 6.64
C ILE A 31 14.44 7.86 5.28
N ALA A 32 14.07 9.14 5.26
CA ALA A 32 13.76 9.83 4.02
C ALA A 32 15.00 9.86 3.08
N PRO A 33 14.82 9.62 1.77
CA PRO A 33 15.92 9.69 0.83
C PRO A 33 16.43 11.13 0.72
N LYS A 34 17.74 11.30 0.80
CA LYS A 34 18.40 12.62 0.66
C LYS A 34 18.76 12.96 -0.79
N LYS A 35 18.86 11.95 -1.66
CA LYS A 35 19.24 12.13 -3.07
C LYS A 35 18.04 12.59 -3.90
N ALA A 36 18.24 13.59 -4.75
CA ALA A 36 17.17 14.18 -5.56
C ALA A 36 16.47 13.15 -6.48
N SER A 37 17.20 12.20 -7.06
CA SER A 37 16.63 11.13 -7.89
C SER A 37 15.64 10.24 -7.12
N LEU A 38 16.00 9.84 -5.90
CA LEU A 38 15.17 9.00 -5.04
C LEU A 38 13.93 9.74 -4.54
N ILE A 39 14.05 11.04 -4.27
CA ILE A 39 12.90 11.89 -3.92
C ILE A 39 11.89 11.95 -5.08
N LYS A 40 12.38 12.12 -6.31
CA LYS A 40 11.52 12.12 -7.51
C LYS A 40 10.81 10.78 -7.68
N GLN A 41 11.53 9.66 -7.53
CA GLN A 41 10.95 8.32 -7.61
C GLN A 41 9.88 8.09 -6.53
N GLN A 42 10.14 8.48 -5.28
CA GLN A 42 9.16 8.34 -4.20
C GLN A 42 7.88 9.15 -4.45
N LYS A 43 8.01 10.38 -5.00
CA LYS A 43 6.86 11.19 -5.40
C LYS A 43 6.05 10.54 -6.52
N MET A 44 6.72 9.99 -7.54
CA MET A 44 6.06 9.26 -8.63
C MET A 44 5.31 8.03 -8.10
N ASN A 45 5.97 7.21 -7.26
CA ASN A 45 5.34 6.04 -6.65
C ASN A 45 4.10 6.43 -5.85
N LYS A 46 4.17 7.47 -5.01
CA LYS A 46 3.01 7.95 -4.26
C LYS A 46 1.86 8.37 -5.17
N LYS A 47 2.14 9.10 -6.26
CA LYS A 47 1.12 9.55 -7.22
C LYS A 47 0.44 8.37 -7.93
N LEU A 48 1.22 7.40 -8.39
CA LEU A 48 0.71 6.23 -9.10
C LEU A 48 -0.10 5.32 -8.18
N SER A 49 0.40 5.03 -6.98
CA SER A 49 -0.31 4.22 -5.99
C SER A 49 -1.63 4.87 -5.57
N ALA A 50 -1.65 6.19 -5.31
CA ALA A 50 -2.88 6.90 -4.97
C ALA A 50 -3.93 6.82 -6.09
N GLY A 51 -3.52 6.96 -7.35
CA GLY A 51 -4.42 6.83 -8.49
C GLY A 51 -4.98 5.42 -8.67
N LEU A 52 -4.15 4.38 -8.43
CA LEU A 52 -4.60 2.99 -8.44
C LEU A 52 -5.61 2.73 -7.32
N VAL A 53 -5.34 3.20 -6.10
CA VAL A 53 -6.27 3.10 -4.95
C VAL A 53 -7.61 3.77 -5.28
N ALA A 54 -7.61 5.00 -5.78
CA ALA A 54 -8.84 5.70 -6.14
C ALA A 54 -9.66 4.97 -7.23
N LYS A 55 -8.99 4.36 -8.21
CA LYS A 55 -9.65 3.51 -9.23
C LYS A 55 -10.24 2.25 -8.59
N THR A 56 -9.52 1.60 -7.68
CA THR A 56 -10.03 0.42 -6.97
C THR A 56 -11.21 0.75 -6.08
N GLU A 57 -11.17 1.86 -5.35
CA GLU A 57 -12.27 2.36 -4.52
C GLU A 57 -13.50 2.66 -5.38
N ARG A 58 -13.31 3.32 -6.53
CA ARG A 58 -14.40 3.56 -7.48
C ARG A 58 -15.01 2.26 -8.01
N SER A 59 -14.19 1.30 -8.41
CA SER A 59 -14.68 -0.01 -8.90
C SER A 59 -15.42 -0.78 -7.81
N LEU A 60 -14.94 -0.74 -6.57
CA LEU A 60 -15.63 -1.36 -5.43
C LEU A 60 -16.94 -0.64 -5.11
N ALA A 61 -16.98 0.69 -5.13
CA ALA A 61 -18.19 1.47 -4.92
C ALA A 61 -19.22 1.26 -6.04
N GLN A 62 -18.78 1.12 -7.29
CA GLN A 62 -19.66 0.77 -8.41
C GLN A 62 -20.22 -0.65 -8.25
N ARG A 63 -19.38 -1.63 -7.88
CA ARG A 63 -19.85 -2.99 -7.61
C ARG A 63 -20.77 -3.04 -6.40
N ALA A 64 -20.48 -2.31 -5.33
CA ALA A 64 -21.29 -2.24 -4.11
C ALA A 64 -22.59 -1.46 -4.35
N GLY A 65 -22.56 -0.36 -5.10
CA GLY A 65 -23.76 0.40 -5.48
C GLY A 65 -24.62 -0.36 -6.50
N HIS A 66 -24.00 -1.09 -7.42
CA HIS A 66 -24.69 -2.08 -8.24
C HIS A 66 -25.24 -3.22 -7.37
N LEU A 67 -24.55 -3.63 -6.32
CA LEU A 67 -25.04 -4.61 -5.36
C LEU A 67 -26.20 -4.04 -4.53
N GLU A 68 -26.20 -2.75 -4.16
CA GLU A 68 -27.35 -2.09 -3.52
C GLU A 68 -28.56 -1.98 -4.45
N MET A 69 -28.36 -1.98 -5.78
CA MET A 69 -29.44 -2.13 -6.75
C MET A 69 -29.96 -3.57 -6.86
N LEU A 70 -29.16 -4.59 -6.52
CA LEU A 70 -29.55 -6.01 -6.61
C LEU A 70 -30.06 -6.58 -5.28
N ALA A 71 -29.46 -6.19 -4.17
CA ALA A 71 -29.82 -6.56 -2.81
C ALA A 71 -30.38 -5.31 -2.14
N GLY A 72 -31.72 -5.23 -2.09
CA GLY A 72 -32.47 -4.04 -1.72
C GLY A 72 -31.78 -3.17 -0.66
N GLY A 73 -31.32 -2.00 -1.08
CA GLY A 73 -30.58 -1.06 -0.27
C GLY A 73 -31.41 -0.46 0.87
N LYS A 74 -30.83 0.44 1.67
CA LYS A 74 -31.52 1.11 2.78
C LYS A 74 -32.86 1.76 2.38
N LYS A 75 -33.02 2.14 1.10
CA LYS A 75 -34.28 2.67 0.55
C LYS A 75 -35.37 1.60 0.45
N ASP A 76 -35.04 0.35 0.14
CA ASP A 76 -36.01 -0.75 0.06
C ASP A 76 -36.47 -1.18 1.46
N LYS A 77 -35.57 -1.15 2.45
CA LYS A 77 -35.96 -1.32 3.87
C LYS A 77 -36.87 -0.20 4.38
N LYS A 78 -36.72 1.03 3.86
CA LYS A 78 -37.59 2.16 4.23
C LYS A 78 -38.97 2.08 3.56
N ALA A 79 -39.06 1.45 2.39
CA ALA A 79 -40.34 1.18 1.71
C ALA A 79 -41.14 0.04 2.38
N ALA A 80 -40.46 -0.95 2.97
CA ALA A 80 -41.10 -2.06 3.68
C ALA A 80 -41.70 -1.67 5.06
N GLY A 81 -41.22 -0.58 5.68
CA GLY A 81 -41.68 -0.14 7.01
C GLY A 81 -42.75 0.96 7.02
N GLY A 82 -43.34 1.31 5.87
CA GLY A 82 -44.15 2.54 5.71
C GLY A 82 -45.57 2.38 5.16
N LYS A 83 -46.09 1.16 5.01
CA LYS A 83 -47.43 0.92 4.43
C LYS A 83 -48.39 0.15 5.36
N GLU A 84 -48.50 0.58 6.61
CA GLU A 84 -49.68 0.27 7.43
C GLU A 84 -50.33 1.57 7.89
N LYS A 85 -51.64 1.70 7.63
CA LYS A 85 -52.59 2.79 7.96
C LYS A 85 -52.78 3.92 6.93
N LYS A 86 -53.71 3.68 6.00
CA LYS A 86 -54.84 4.56 5.60
C LYS A 86 -55.54 3.89 4.40
N GLY A 87 -56.83 3.61 4.36
CA GLY A 87 -57.93 3.86 5.28
C GLY A 87 -59.15 3.07 4.77
N GLY A 88 -60.00 2.63 5.69
CA GLY A 88 -61.26 2.00 5.35
C GLY A 88 -62.25 3.03 4.84
N LYS A 89 -62.96 2.65 3.77
CA LYS A 89 -64.30 3.12 3.45
C LYS A 89 -65.15 1.89 3.23
#